data_AF-A0A923QRE1-F1
#
_entry.id   AF-A0A923QRE1-F1
#
_cell.length_a   1.000
_cell.length_b   1.000
_cell.length_c   1.000
_cell.angle_alpha   90.00
_cell.angle_beta   90.00
_cell.angle_gamma   90.00
#
_symmetry.space_group_name_H-M   'P 1'
#
loop_
_entity.id
_entity.type
_entity.pdbx_description
1 polymer ?
#
loop_
_entity_poly.entity_id
_entity_poly.type
_entity_poly.pdbx_seq_one_letter_code
_entity_poly.pdbx_strand_id
1 'polypeptide(L)'
;MATLISQGTDHSKLGNFSSLNPRELEDFLSAFAKRFPLSGHVVHAIAQEFGGVLGLADRLEECGLWSDAQSWMTTNKPSAITPENARFLLNDQILDSVARHLSIPIESVEVQASLGIPKFFSTLAGDEAVSEKLGLDRRPKRKPAPTDHSSHP
;
A
#
# COMPACT_ATOMS: atom_id res chain seq x y z
N MET A 1 -41.10 -3.35 -1.66
CA MET A 1 -40.13 -2.67 -0.76
C MET A 1 -38.84 -3.47 -0.77
N ALA A 2 -37.74 -2.78 -1.07
CA ALA A 2 -36.32 -3.16 -0.88
C ALA A 2 -35.87 -4.59 -1.28
N THR A 3 -35.44 -4.75 -2.53
CA THR A 3 -34.48 -5.80 -2.91
C THR A 3 -33.08 -5.28 -2.61
N LEU A 4 -32.36 -5.97 -1.72
CA LEU A 4 -30.97 -5.70 -1.36
C LEU A 4 -30.09 -5.69 -2.62
N ILE A 5 -29.43 -4.57 -2.86
CA ILE A 5 -28.31 -4.49 -3.79
C ILE A 5 -27.10 -5.01 -3.03
N SER A 6 -26.90 -6.32 -3.05
CA SER A 6 -25.61 -6.91 -2.70
C SER A 6 -24.61 -6.51 -3.79
N GLN A 7 -24.04 -5.31 -3.69
CA GLN A 7 -22.77 -5.02 -4.33
C GLN A 7 -21.72 -5.85 -3.58
N GLY A 8 -21.49 -7.06 -4.06
CA GLY A 8 -20.23 -7.74 -3.81
C GLY A 8 -19.15 -6.90 -4.49
N THR A 9 -18.51 -6.01 -3.74
CA THR A 9 -17.17 -5.57 -4.09
C THR A 9 -16.36 -6.85 -4.22
N ASP A 10 -15.88 -7.13 -5.42
CA ASP A 10 -15.18 -8.36 -5.76
C ASP A 10 -13.83 -8.35 -5.01
N HIS A 11 -13.84 -8.74 -3.73
CA HIS A 11 -12.67 -8.81 -2.85
C HIS A 11 -11.57 -9.74 -3.39
N SER A 12 -11.79 -10.42 -4.52
CA SER A 12 -10.81 -11.25 -5.22
C SER A 12 -9.56 -10.47 -5.64
N LYS A 13 -9.65 -9.15 -5.86
CA LYS A 13 -8.49 -8.32 -6.28
C LYS A 13 -7.57 -7.91 -5.12
N LEU A 14 -8.14 -7.70 -3.94
CA LEU A 14 -7.40 -7.50 -2.68
C LEU A 14 -6.98 -8.84 -2.03
N GLY A 15 -7.34 -9.99 -2.61
CA GLY A 15 -7.14 -11.32 -2.04
C GLY A 15 -5.71 -11.61 -1.55
N ASN A 16 -4.71 -10.95 -2.14
CA ASN A 16 -3.31 -11.05 -1.75
C ASN A 16 -3.01 -10.25 -0.46
N PHE A 17 -3.62 -9.08 -0.27
CA PHE A 17 -3.51 -8.29 0.96
C PHE A 17 -4.27 -8.93 2.13
N SER A 18 -5.35 -9.68 1.86
CA SER A 18 -6.08 -10.43 2.88
C SER A 18 -5.25 -11.53 3.55
N SER A 19 -4.14 -11.96 2.94
CA SER A 19 -3.18 -12.91 3.54
C SER A 19 -2.13 -12.24 4.44
N LEU A 20 -2.07 -10.91 4.47
CA LEU A 20 -1.21 -10.16 5.37
C LEU A 20 -1.90 -9.98 6.72
N ASN A 21 -1.16 -10.20 7.81
CA ASN A 21 -1.69 -9.87 9.13
C ASN A 21 -1.79 -8.34 9.26
N PRO A 22 -2.91 -7.80 9.78
CA PRO A 22 -3.05 -6.37 9.98
C PRO A 22 -1.97 -5.79 10.91
N ARG A 23 -1.46 -6.60 11.84
CA ARG A 23 -0.34 -6.24 12.72
C ARG A 23 0.99 -6.03 11.97
N GLU A 24 1.28 -6.85 10.97
CA GLU A 24 2.49 -6.71 10.15
C GLU A 24 2.41 -5.45 9.29
N LEU A 25 1.22 -5.16 8.75
CA LEU A 25 0.95 -3.95 7.98
C LEU A 25 1.11 -2.68 8.84
N GLU A 26 0.61 -2.69 10.08
CA GLU A 26 0.76 -1.57 11.02
C GLU A 26 2.22 -1.38 11.47
N ASP A 27 2.95 -2.47 11.72
CA ASP A 27 4.38 -2.39 12.06
C ASP A 27 5.18 -1.83 10.87
N PHE A 28 4.88 -2.29 9.66
CA PHE A 28 5.49 -1.80 8.43
C PHE A 28 5.18 -0.32 8.19
N LEU A 29 3.93 0.10 8.38
CA LEU A 29 3.51 1.49 8.29
C LEU A 29 4.24 2.37 9.31
N SER A 30 4.39 1.89 10.54
CA SER A 30 5.19 2.54 11.57
C SER A 30 6.68 2.61 11.21
N ALA A 31 7.25 1.56 10.63
CA ALA A 31 8.63 1.55 10.15
C ALA A 31 8.83 2.51 8.97
N PHE A 32 7.85 2.60 8.07
CA PHE A 32 7.84 3.55 6.96
C PHE A 32 7.77 5.00 7.46
N ALA A 33 6.89 5.30 8.42
CA ALA A 33 6.81 6.61 9.07
C ALA A 33 8.13 7.04 9.73
N LYS A 34 8.85 6.10 10.36
CA LYS A 34 10.19 6.34 10.91
C LYS A 34 11.24 6.61 9.83
N ARG A 35 11.13 5.94 8.67
CA ARG A 35 12.09 6.09 7.56
C ARG A 35 11.84 7.33 6.70
N PHE A 36 10.59 7.77 6.60
CA PHE A 36 10.15 8.95 5.87
C PHE A 36 9.37 9.87 6.81
N PRO A 37 10.03 10.76 7.57
CA PRO A 37 9.42 11.47 8.68
C PRO A 37 8.33 12.48 8.29
N LEU A 38 8.24 12.91 7.04
CA LEU A 38 7.13 13.77 6.58
C LEU A 38 6.08 12.93 5.87
N SER A 39 6.45 12.33 4.73
CA SER A 39 5.54 11.55 3.90
C SER A 39 4.99 10.32 4.61
N GLY A 40 5.79 9.67 5.46
CA GLY A 40 5.38 8.48 6.18
C GLY A 40 4.46 8.77 7.37
N HIS A 41 4.61 9.90 8.08
CA HIS A 41 3.62 10.31 9.08
C HIS A 41 2.29 10.72 8.42
N VAL A 42 2.35 11.36 7.26
CA VAL A 42 1.15 11.67 6.46
C VAL A 42 0.46 10.39 6.01
N VAL A 43 1.17 9.44 5.40
CA VAL A 43 0.60 8.14 4.99
C VAL A 43 0.08 7.35 6.19
N HIS A 44 0.77 7.40 7.33
CA HIS A 44 0.31 6.75 8.55
C HIS A 44 -1.01 7.34 9.04
N ALA A 45 -1.12 8.67 9.15
CA ALA A 45 -2.35 9.34 9.55
C ALA A 45 -3.50 9.07 8.56
N ILE A 46 -3.22 9.10 7.26
CA ILE A 46 -4.18 8.75 6.21
C ILE A 46 -4.68 7.31 6.37
N ALA A 47 -3.76 6.35 6.51
CA ALA A 47 -4.11 4.95 6.67
C ALA A 47 -4.95 4.76 7.93
N GLN A 48 -4.64 5.42 9.05
CA GLN A 48 -5.46 5.36 10.27
C GLN A 48 -6.90 5.84 10.02
N GLU A 49 -7.10 6.91 9.27
CA GLU A 49 -8.45 7.41 8.94
C GLU A 49 -9.27 6.41 8.10
N PHE A 50 -8.62 5.59 7.27
CA PHE A 50 -9.27 4.54 6.49
C PHE A 50 -9.36 3.18 7.24
N GLY A 51 -8.91 3.08 8.49
CA GLY A 51 -8.91 1.82 9.25
C GLY A 51 -7.71 0.91 8.95
N GLY A 52 -6.60 1.49 8.51
CA GLY A 52 -5.31 0.85 8.24
C GLY A 52 -4.96 0.78 6.76
N VAL A 53 -3.87 0.08 6.44
CA VAL A 53 -3.37 -0.10 5.07
C VAL A 53 -4.39 -0.78 4.16
N LEU A 54 -5.19 -1.71 4.70
CA LEU A 54 -6.25 -2.40 3.97
C LEU A 54 -7.35 -1.44 3.50
N GLY A 55 -7.79 -0.52 4.35
CA GLY A 55 -8.79 0.48 3.97
C GLY A 55 -8.23 1.49 2.97
N LEU A 56 -6.95 1.84 3.07
CA LEU A 56 -6.29 2.67 2.06
C LEU A 56 -6.21 1.96 0.69
N ALA A 57 -5.95 0.65 0.69
CA ALA A 57 -5.92 -0.18 -0.51
C ALA A 57 -7.31 -0.31 -1.16
N ASP A 58 -8.34 -0.51 -0.34
CA ASP A 58 -9.75 -0.52 -0.77
C ASP A 58 -10.14 0.83 -1.41
N ARG A 59 -9.75 1.93 -0.79
CA ARG A 59 -10.01 3.28 -1.32
C ARG A 59 -9.32 3.53 -2.66
N LEU A 60 -8.10 3.02 -2.85
CA LEU A 60 -7.40 3.08 -4.14
C LEU A 60 -8.15 2.30 -5.23
N GLU A 61 -8.78 1.18 -4.88
CA GLU A 61 -9.65 0.43 -5.79
C GLU A 61 -10.92 1.19 -6.13
N GLU A 62 -11.61 1.77 -5.14
CA GLU A 62 -12.80 2.59 -5.36
C GLU A 62 -12.53 3.78 -6.29
N CYS A 63 -11.35 4.40 -6.18
CA CYS A 63 -10.92 5.49 -7.04
C CYS A 63 -10.39 5.06 -8.42
N GLY A 64 -10.33 3.75 -8.71
CA GLY A 64 -9.79 3.22 -9.96
C GLY A 64 -8.26 3.33 -10.10
N LEU A 65 -7.56 3.63 -9.01
CA LEU A 65 -6.10 3.77 -8.94
C LEU A 65 -5.39 2.45 -8.54
N TRP A 66 -6.14 1.36 -8.37
CA TRP A 66 -5.56 0.05 -8.02
C TRP A 66 -4.52 -0.43 -9.04
N SER A 67 -4.77 -0.21 -10.33
CA SER A 67 -3.81 -0.55 -11.40
C SER A 67 -2.49 0.19 -11.24
N ASP A 68 -2.54 1.47 -10.86
CA ASP A 68 -1.34 2.26 -10.55
C ASP A 68 -0.66 1.76 -9.28
N ALA A 69 -1.42 1.42 -8.24
CA ALA A 69 -0.87 0.84 -7.01
C ALA A 69 -0.14 -0.48 -7.27
N GLN A 70 -0.69 -1.37 -8.12
CA GLN A 70 -0.01 -2.59 -8.56
C GLN A 70 1.26 -2.29 -9.37
N SER A 71 1.24 -1.24 -10.20
CA SER A 71 2.43 -0.77 -10.92
C SER A 71 3.52 -0.28 -9.96
N TRP A 72 3.14 0.44 -8.89
CA TRP A 72 4.09 0.88 -7.84
C TRP A 72 4.69 -0.29 -7.08
N MET A 73 3.92 -1.34 -6.84
CA MET A 73 4.38 -2.58 -6.21
C MET A 73 5.32 -3.39 -7.10
N THR A 74 5.23 -3.27 -8.42
CA THR A 74 6.11 -4.01 -9.36
C THR A 74 7.33 -3.20 -9.80
N THR A 75 7.27 -1.87 -9.68
CA THR A 75 8.37 -0.98 -10.07
C THR A 75 9.22 -0.54 -8.88
N ASN A 76 10.51 -0.26 -9.12
CA ASN A 76 11.44 0.20 -8.07
C ASN A 76 11.43 1.74 -7.89
N LYS A 77 10.88 2.46 -8.87
CA LYS A 77 10.66 3.91 -8.85
C LYS A 77 9.20 4.19 -9.17
N PRO A 78 8.31 4.17 -8.17
CA PRO A 78 6.91 4.45 -8.41
C PRO A 78 6.78 5.91 -8.84
N SER A 79 6.02 6.16 -9.90
CA SER A 79 5.68 7.51 -10.32
C SER A 79 4.83 8.15 -9.22
N ALA A 80 5.17 9.38 -8.85
CA ALA A 80 4.30 10.18 -8.00
C ALA A 80 2.95 10.38 -8.70
N ILE A 81 1.86 10.39 -7.93
CA ILE A 81 0.57 10.81 -8.46
C ILE A 81 0.48 12.34 -8.47
N THR A 82 -0.46 12.89 -9.22
CA THR A 82 -0.77 14.32 -9.11
C THR A 82 -1.41 14.62 -7.75
N PRO A 83 -1.23 15.83 -7.20
CA PRO A 83 -1.91 16.24 -5.98
C PRO A 83 -3.44 16.17 -6.14
N GLU A 84 -3.96 16.40 -7.34
CA GLU A 84 -5.39 16.24 -7.68
C GLU A 84 -5.87 14.80 -7.46
N ASN A 85 -5.09 13.79 -7.90
CA ASN A 85 -5.43 12.38 -7.65
C ASN A 85 -5.32 12.04 -6.17
N ALA A 86 -4.34 12.60 -5.45
CA ALA A 86 -4.23 12.43 -4.00
C ALA A 86 -5.45 13.03 -3.29
N ARG A 87 -5.90 14.22 -3.70
CA ARG A 87 -7.10 14.86 -3.17
C ARG A 87 -8.37 14.08 -3.47
N PHE A 88 -8.48 13.51 -4.67
CA PHE A 88 -9.60 12.67 -5.05
C PHE A 88 -9.66 11.38 -4.20
N LEU A 89 -8.49 10.77 -3.94
CA LEU A 89 -8.37 9.57 -3.11
C LEU A 89 -8.75 9.85 -1.65
N LEU A 90 -8.16 10.90 -1.08
CA LEU A 90 -8.27 11.23 0.34
C LEU A 90 -9.58 11.94 0.66
N ASN A 91 -10.15 12.70 -0.26
CA ASN A 91 -11.28 13.59 -0.01
C ASN A 91 -10.90 14.76 0.94
N ASP A 92 -11.61 15.89 0.83
CA ASP A 92 -11.29 17.12 1.57
C ASP A 92 -11.34 16.92 3.10
N GLN A 93 -12.21 16.03 3.58
CA GLN A 93 -12.39 15.77 5.00
C GLN A 93 -11.17 15.07 5.63
N ILE A 94 -10.60 14.05 4.97
CA ILE A 94 -9.41 13.34 5.46
C ILE A 94 -8.20 14.27 5.38
N LEU A 95 -8.11 15.06 4.29
CA LEU A 95 -7.07 16.05 4.14
C LEU A 95 -7.08 17.09 5.27
N ASP A 96 -8.24 17.64 5.63
CA ASP A 96 -8.39 18.54 6.78
C ASP A 96 -8.02 17.85 8.09
N SER A 97 -8.52 16.63 8.32
CA SER A 97 -8.24 15.83 9.51
C SER A 97 -6.73 15.61 9.71
N VAL A 98 -6.04 15.14 8.66
CA VAL A 98 -4.60 14.87 8.68
C VAL A 98 -3.79 16.16 8.78
N ALA A 99 -4.18 17.22 8.07
CA ALA A 99 -3.54 18.54 8.14
C ALA A 99 -3.57 19.08 9.57
N ARG A 100 -4.71 18.98 10.24
CA ARG A 100 -4.88 19.42 11.63
C ARG A 100 -4.13 18.53 12.60
N HIS A 101 -4.14 17.22 12.39
CA HIS A 101 -3.42 16.27 13.22
C HIS A 101 -1.91 16.53 13.19
N LEU A 102 -1.36 16.79 12.00
CA LEU A 102 0.07 17.01 11.80
C LEU A 102 0.49 18.49 11.90
N SER A 103 -0.47 19.40 12.10
CA SER A 103 -0.25 20.86 12.08
C SER A 103 0.50 21.35 10.84
N ILE A 104 0.10 20.85 9.66
CA ILE A 104 0.66 21.24 8.36
C ILE A 104 -0.45 21.71 7.41
N PRO A 105 -0.15 22.53 6.39
CA PRO A 105 -1.18 22.95 5.43
C PRO A 105 -1.68 21.76 4.59
N ILE A 106 -2.95 21.80 4.19
CA ILE A 106 -3.59 20.77 3.35
C ILE A 106 -2.79 20.52 2.07
N GLU A 107 -2.30 21.59 1.40
CA GLU A 107 -1.42 21.45 0.22
C GLU A 107 -0.17 20.61 0.51
N SER A 108 0.42 20.76 1.70
CA SER A 108 1.55 19.90 2.08
C SER A 108 1.12 18.46 2.30
N VAL A 109 -0.07 18.21 2.85
CA VAL A 109 -0.62 16.85 2.96
C VAL A 109 -0.79 16.24 1.56
N GLU A 110 -1.35 16.97 0.59
CA GLU A 110 -1.54 16.51 -0.78
C GLU A 110 -0.20 16.17 -1.46
N VAL A 111 0.80 17.04 -1.31
CA VAL A 111 2.15 16.81 -1.86
C VAL A 111 2.83 15.63 -1.17
N GLN A 112 2.71 15.50 0.15
CA GLN A 112 3.32 14.41 0.89
C GLN A 112 2.61 13.08 0.65
N ALA A 113 1.29 13.06 0.47
CA ALA A 113 0.52 11.87 0.13
C ALA A 113 0.82 11.42 -1.30
N SER A 114 0.90 12.37 -2.25
CA SER A 114 1.18 12.07 -3.66
C SER A 114 2.56 11.45 -3.90
N LEU A 115 3.53 11.74 -3.02
CA LEU A 115 4.84 11.09 -2.99
C LEU A 115 4.86 9.85 -2.08
N GLY A 116 4.18 9.93 -0.93
CA GLY A 116 4.24 8.97 0.15
C GLY A 116 3.50 7.68 -0.13
N ILE A 117 2.27 7.75 -0.65
CA ILE A 117 1.43 6.58 -0.96
C ILE A 117 2.13 5.67 -1.99
N PRO A 118 2.53 6.16 -3.18
CA PRO A 118 3.25 5.33 -4.14
C PRO A 118 4.54 4.75 -3.58
N LYS A 119 5.27 5.55 -2.78
CA LYS A 119 6.51 5.11 -2.15
C LYS A 119 6.27 4.03 -1.10
N PHE A 120 5.19 4.12 -0.34
CA PHE A 120 4.78 3.13 0.64
C PHE A 120 4.53 1.77 -0.03
N PHE A 121 3.68 1.72 -1.06
CA PHE A 121 3.39 0.47 -1.78
C PHE A 121 4.63 -0.13 -2.47
N SER A 122 5.51 0.70 -3.02
CA SER A 122 6.78 0.23 -3.60
C SER A 122 7.74 -0.31 -2.53
N THR A 123 7.77 0.29 -1.34
CA THR A 123 8.58 -0.21 -0.22
C THR A 123 7.98 -1.48 0.35
N LEU A 124 6.65 -1.55 0.46
CA LEU A 124 5.89 -2.72 0.91
C LEU A 124 6.16 -3.93 0.00
N ALA A 125 6.20 -3.72 -1.32
CA ALA A 125 6.59 -4.74 -2.28
C ALA A 125 8.12 -4.95 -2.39
N GLY A 126 8.92 -4.08 -1.77
CA GLY A 126 10.35 -4.30 -1.59
C GLY A 126 10.66 -5.20 -0.40
N ASP A 127 9.70 -5.38 0.51
CA ASP A 127 9.84 -6.22 1.68
C ASP A 127 9.62 -7.70 1.31
N GLU A 128 10.62 -8.55 1.58
CA GLU A 128 10.59 -9.95 1.14
C GLU A 128 9.44 -10.74 1.79
N ALA A 129 9.13 -10.46 3.06
CA ALA A 129 8.07 -11.16 3.79
C ALA A 129 6.68 -10.75 3.28
N VAL A 130 6.49 -9.47 2.98
CA VAL A 130 5.22 -8.97 2.45
C VAL A 130 5.04 -9.35 0.99
N SER A 131 6.08 -9.28 0.16
CA SER A 131 6.02 -9.65 -1.26
C SER A 131 5.71 -11.13 -1.50
N GLU A 132 6.25 -12.02 -0.67
CA GLU A 132 5.93 -13.45 -0.72
C GLU A 132 4.44 -13.68 -0.45
N LYS A 133 3.87 -13.01 0.56
CA LYS A 133 2.45 -13.10 0.92
C LYS A 133 1.54 -12.43 -0.12
N LEU A 134 2.01 -11.34 -0.71
CA LEU A 134 1.31 -10.65 -1.78
C LEU A 134 1.41 -11.35 -3.14
N GLY A 135 2.12 -12.49 -3.23
CA GLY A 135 2.32 -13.19 -4.50
C GLY A 135 3.05 -12.34 -5.55
N LEU A 136 3.74 -11.27 -5.14
CA LEU A 136 4.57 -10.42 -5.98
C LEU A 136 5.91 -11.13 -6.18
N ASP A 137 5.90 -12.22 -6.95
CA ASP A 137 7.07 -13.06 -7.20
C ASP A 137 8.16 -12.27 -7.93
N ARG A 138 9.06 -11.62 -7.18
CA ARG A 138 10.30 -11.01 -7.67
C ARG A 138 11.50 -11.95 -7.54
N ARG A 139 11.30 -13.26 -7.35
CA ARG A 139 12.42 -14.22 -7.42
C ARG A 139 12.59 -14.74 -8.85
N PRO A 140 13.75 -14.56 -9.50
CA PRO A 140 14.15 -15.52 -10.51
C PRO A 140 14.32 -16.85 -9.77
N LYS A 141 13.38 -17.78 -9.99
CA LYS A 141 13.47 -19.23 -9.80
C LYS A 141 14.89 -19.70 -9.45
N ARG A 142 15.33 -19.56 -8.21
CA ARG A 142 16.50 -20.29 -7.71
C ARG A 142 15.98 -21.71 -7.55
N LYS A 143 16.06 -22.46 -8.67
CA LYS A 143 15.98 -23.92 -8.64
C LYS A 143 16.87 -24.35 -7.46
N PRO A 144 16.37 -25.13 -6.48
CA PRO A 144 17.30 -25.86 -5.64
C PRO A 144 18.17 -26.66 -6.60
N ALA A 145 19.47 -26.37 -6.60
CA ALA A 145 20.42 -27.25 -7.26
C ALA A 145 20.20 -28.63 -6.65
N PRO A 146 20.00 -29.70 -7.43
CA PRO A 146 20.08 -31.03 -6.87
C PRO A 146 21.52 -31.21 -6.39
N THR A 147 21.73 -31.06 -5.10
CA THR A 147 22.92 -31.57 -4.43
C THR A 147 22.78 -33.09 -4.42
N ASP A 148 23.08 -33.72 -5.55
CA ASP A 148 23.33 -35.16 -5.56
C ASP A 148 24.70 -35.39 -4.93
N HIS A 149 24.68 -35.52 -3.60
CA HIS A 149 25.68 -36.28 -2.89
C HIS A 149 25.47 -37.75 -3.24
N SER A 150 26.17 -38.24 -4.27
CA SER A 150 26.46 -39.66 -4.40
C SER A 150 27.95 -39.85 -4.61
N SER A 151 28.59 -40.19 -3.50
CA SER A 151 29.97 -40.61 -3.39
C SER A 151 30.30 -41.80 -4.31
N HIS A 152 31.55 -41.80 -4.78
CA HIS A 152 32.39 -42.93 -5.19
C HIS A 152 32.02 -44.27 -4.51
N PRO A 153 32.21 -45.42 -5.18
CA PRO A 153 33.54 -45.97 -5.48
C PRO A 153 33.80 -46.40 -6.94
#